data_AF-A0A430I1K9-F1
#
_entry.id   AF-A0A430I1K9-F1
#
_cell.length_a   1.000
_cell.length_b   1.000
_cell.length_c   1.000
_cell.angle_alpha   90.00
_cell.angle_beta   90.00
_cell.angle_gamma   90.00
#
_symmetry.space_group_name_H-M   'P 1'
#
loop_
_entity.id
_entity.type
_entity.pdbx_description
1 polymer ?
#
loop_
_entity_poly.entity_id
_entity_poly.type
_entity_poly.pdbx_seq_one_letter_code
_entity_poly.pdbx_strand_id
1 'polypeptide(L)'
;MNTAATVEKLTKLRDETEKFLDALEKLADFYENDVSAFGVVLQQGSVLFGKRPWCPSTDPRPELSRMALAVDQHKGMAMLAVEKTAAYLPSKDGPINCAENWRDVFVDGNRLTFYHVQSTVLDAKSTLDAWIFEHEFHVESMGPPVNDLHPVVWSLAEGRWNRGSYADALKQVAQGLENHWKQRLNFYSETGHSFWASRIYREKLVGGGPKESKFPQLVYPCSGNADTNINNRDGMFHLALSLHKLSRNTFSHSTEDVDQTIALGYLISYSTLATMLDACEIHSKNEDEE
;
A
#
# COMPACT_ATOMS: atom_id res chain seq x y z
N MET A 1 3.35 11.62 -18.76
CA MET A 1 2.21 12.41 -18.21
C MET A 1 2.65 13.86 -18.07
N ASN A 2 1.76 14.84 -18.30
CA ASN A 2 2.09 16.26 -18.21
C ASN A 2 2.27 16.68 -16.74
N THR A 3 3.50 16.86 -16.29
CA THR A 3 3.86 17.18 -14.88
C THR A 3 3.08 18.37 -14.32
N ALA A 4 2.85 19.40 -15.15
CA ALA A 4 2.10 20.59 -14.75
C ALA A 4 0.64 20.27 -14.36
N ALA A 5 -0.01 19.37 -15.10
CA ALA A 5 -1.39 18.95 -14.81
C ALA A 5 -1.49 18.05 -13.57
N THR A 6 -0.40 17.36 -13.20
CA THR A 6 -0.33 16.58 -11.96
C THR A 6 -0.15 17.51 -10.75
N VAL A 7 0.79 18.46 -10.82
CA VAL A 7 1.01 19.46 -9.76
C VAL A 7 -0.26 20.24 -9.47
N GLU A 8 -0.97 20.72 -10.50
CA GLU A 8 -2.21 21.47 -10.33
C GLU A 8 -3.27 20.67 -9.55
N LYS A 9 -3.42 19.37 -9.84
CA LYS A 9 -4.38 18.49 -9.15
C LYS A 9 -3.98 18.24 -7.70
N LEU A 10 -2.69 18.01 -7.45
CA LEU A 10 -2.17 17.78 -6.10
C LEU A 10 -2.31 19.04 -5.24
N THR A 11 -1.94 20.20 -5.77
CA THR A 11 -2.12 21.50 -5.11
C THR A 11 -3.57 21.75 -4.76
N LYS A 12 -4.49 21.52 -5.69
CA LYS A 12 -5.93 21.67 -5.42
C LYS A 12 -6.41 20.75 -4.30
N LEU A 13 -5.97 19.49 -4.29
CA LEU A 13 -6.35 18.53 -3.24
C LEU A 13 -5.77 18.94 -1.88
N ARG A 14 -4.51 19.40 -1.86
CA ARG A 14 -3.84 19.89 -0.65
C ARG A 14 -4.52 21.12 -0.06
N ASP A 15 -4.84 22.11 -0.90
CA ASP A 15 -5.52 23.35 -0.47
C ASP A 15 -6.92 23.05 0.09
N GLU A 16 -7.69 22.14 -0.51
CA GLU A 16 -9.00 21.75 0.03
C GLU A 16 -8.88 20.94 1.33
N THR A 17 -7.80 20.16 1.49
CA THR A 17 -7.50 19.44 2.74
C THR A 17 -7.14 20.41 3.86
N GLU A 18 -6.42 21.50 3.54
CA GLU A 18 -6.11 22.57 4.49
C GLU A 18 -7.38 23.28 4.97
N LYS A 19 -8.33 23.59 4.08
CA LYS A 19 -9.63 24.17 4.47
C LYS A 19 -10.42 23.28 5.43
N PHE A 20 -10.32 21.96 5.28
CA PHE A 20 -10.92 21.03 6.24
C PHE A 20 -10.26 21.15 7.62
N LEU A 21 -8.92 21.20 7.69
CA LEU A 21 -8.19 21.37 8.94
C LEU A 21 -8.55 22.69 9.62
N ASP A 22 -8.58 23.80 8.88
CA ASP A 22 -8.96 25.11 9.41
C ASP A 22 -10.39 25.13 9.99
N ALA A 23 -11.32 24.46 9.30
CA ALA A 23 -12.70 24.35 9.78
C ALA A 23 -12.80 23.47 11.03
N LEU A 24 -12.03 22.38 11.08
CA LEU A 24 -11.99 21.45 12.20
C LEU A 24 -11.36 22.08 13.44
N GLU A 25 -10.27 22.85 13.28
CA GLU A 25 -9.61 23.57 14.37
C GLU A 25 -10.55 24.60 14.99
N LYS A 26 -11.22 25.43 14.17
CA LYS A 26 -12.22 26.38 14.68
C LYS A 26 -13.34 25.68 15.44
N LEU A 27 -13.80 24.52 14.94
CA LEU A 27 -14.83 23.73 15.62
C LEU A 27 -14.31 23.13 16.93
N ALA A 28 -13.07 22.63 16.96
CA ALA A 28 -12.44 22.10 18.17
C ALA A 28 -12.31 23.20 19.24
N ASP A 29 -11.80 24.38 18.86
CA ASP A 29 -11.66 25.53 19.74
C ASP A 29 -13.01 25.97 20.32
N PHE A 30 -14.04 26.09 19.47
CA PHE A 30 -15.39 26.42 19.93
C PHE A 30 -15.95 25.33 20.85
N TYR A 31 -15.74 24.07 20.51
CA TYR A 31 -16.22 22.96 21.32
C TYR A 31 -15.56 22.95 22.70
N GLU A 32 -14.24 23.11 22.77
CA GLU A 32 -13.49 23.11 24.03
C GLU A 32 -13.82 24.31 24.91
N ASN A 33 -13.90 25.52 24.34
CA ASN A 33 -14.09 26.74 25.11
C ASN A 33 -15.55 27.04 25.44
N ASP A 34 -16.46 26.80 24.49
CA ASP A 34 -17.84 27.29 24.57
C ASP A 34 -18.88 26.18 24.73
N VAL A 35 -18.54 24.90 24.50
CA VAL A 35 -19.53 23.79 24.50
C VAL A 35 -19.24 22.73 25.56
N SER A 36 -17.97 22.39 25.80
CA SER A 36 -17.56 21.36 26.78
C SER A 36 -18.08 21.67 28.18
N ALA A 37 -18.14 22.96 28.53
CA ALA A 37 -18.69 23.47 29.80
C ALA A 37 -20.21 23.25 29.95
N PHE A 38 -20.94 22.98 28.87
CA PHE A 38 -22.37 22.68 28.85
C PHE A 38 -22.68 21.18 28.85
N GLY A 39 -21.67 20.31 28.72
CA GLY A 39 -21.82 18.85 28.67
C GLY A 39 -22.70 18.37 27.51
N VAL A 40 -22.62 19.04 26.37
CA VAL A 40 -23.38 18.73 25.14
C VAL A 40 -22.70 17.56 24.43
N VAL A 41 -23.34 16.39 24.46
CA VAL A 41 -22.95 15.21 23.66
C VAL A 41 -23.87 15.14 22.44
N LEU A 42 -23.31 14.95 21.24
CA LEU A 42 -24.09 14.73 20.02
C LEU A 42 -24.29 13.22 19.82
N GLN A 43 -25.48 12.70 20.17
CA GLN A 43 -25.80 11.29 19.95
C GLN A 43 -26.99 11.15 19.00
N GLN A 44 -26.76 10.62 17.80
CA GLN A 44 -27.80 10.19 16.84
C GLN A 44 -29.01 11.15 16.72
N GLY A 45 -28.76 12.45 16.54
CA GLY A 45 -29.84 13.45 16.36
C GLY A 45 -30.52 13.92 17.65
N SER A 46 -30.00 13.56 18.83
CA SER A 46 -30.46 14.03 20.14
C SER A 46 -29.29 14.53 21.00
N VAL A 47 -29.49 15.66 21.66
CA VAL A 47 -28.52 16.32 22.53
C VAL A 47 -28.85 16.02 24.00
N LEU A 48 -27.91 15.41 24.72
CA LEU A 48 -28.00 15.26 26.19
C LEU A 48 -27.25 16.40 26.86
N PHE A 49 -27.84 16.95 27.94
CA PHE A 49 -27.35 18.14 28.64
C PHE A 49 -26.49 17.80 29.86
N GLY A 50 -25.41 18.55 30.05
CA GLY A 50 -24.70 18.70 31.32
C GLY A 50 -25.34 19.72 32.27
N LYS A 51 -24.74 19.85 33.47
CA LYS A 51 -25.31 20.45 34.71
C LYS A 51 -25.67 21.94 34.71
N ARG A 52 -25.57 22.70 33.61
CA ARG A 52 -25.95 24.13 33.61
C ARG A 52 -27.42 24.32 33.19
N PRO A 53 -28.17 25.24 33.83
CA PRO A 53 -29.53 25.55 33.40
C PRO A 53 -29.53 26.06 31.96
N TRP A 54 -30.37 25.45 31.12
CA TRP A 54 -30.55 25.86 29.72
C TRP A 54 -31.01 27.32 29.66
N CYS A 55 -30.30 28.14 28.87
CA CYS A 55 -30.68 29.52 28.57
C CYS A 55 -30.79 29.70 27.05
N PRO A 56 -31.97 30.09 26.51
CA PRO A 56 -32.17 30.27 25.06
C PRO A 56 -31.20 31.27 24.41
N SER A 57 -30.72 32.27 25.15
CA SER A 57 -29.81 33.30 24.64
C SER A 57 -28.34 32.88 24.63
N THR A 58 -28.00 31.71 25.18
CA THR A 58 -26.63 31.18 25.23
C THR A 58 -26.58 29.75 24.66
N ASP A 59 -27.50 29.41 23.76
CA ASP A 59 -27.56 28.08 23.14
C ASP A 59 -26.46 27.94 22.07
N PRO A 60 -25.45 27.07 22.27
CA PRO A 60 -24.35 26.94 21.31
C PRO A 60 -24.73 26.12 20.07
N ARG A 61 -25.91 25.46 20.04
CA ARG A 61 -26.27 24.49 18.99
C ARG A 61 -26.33 25.07 17.56
N PRO A 62 -26.89 26.28 17.31
CA PRO A 62 -26.92 26.84 15.97
C PRO A 62 -25.51 27.07 15.42
N GLU A 63 -24.62 27.57 16.27
CA GLU A 63 -23.23 27.84 15.92
C GLU A 63 -22.43 26.56 15.72
N LEU A 64 -22.57 25.59 16.64
CA LEU A 64 -21.98 24.26 16.51
C LEU A 64 -22.41 23.59 15.19
N SER A 65 -23.69 23.69 14.83
CA SER A 65 -24.21 23.13 13.57
C SER A 65 -23.64 23.85 12.35
N ARG A 66 -23.50 25.17 12.41
CA ARG A 66 -22.89 25.99 11.34
C ARG A 66 -21.43 25.61 11.11
N MET A 67 -20.66 25.44 12.18
CA MET A 67 -19.25 25.05 12.11
C MET A 67 -19.09 23.59 11.65
N ALA A 68 -19.94 22.68 12.14
CA ALA A 68 -19.98 21.30 11.67
C ALA A 68 -20.29 21.19 10.17
N LEU A 69 -21.17 22.05 9.65
CA LEU A 69 -21.46 22.12 8.22
C LEU A 69 -20.25 22.60 7.42
N ALA A 70 -19.48 23.57 7.96
CA ALA A 70 -18.25 24.03 7.32
C ALA A 70 -17.18 22.93 7.22
N VAL A 71 -17.05 22.09 8.26
CA VAL A 71 -16.18 20.89 8.19
C VAL A 71 -16.66 19.93 7.09
N ASP A 72 -17.97 19.68 7.03
CA ASP A 72 -18.56 18.78 6.03
C ASP A 72 -18.40 19.26 4.58
N GLN A 73 -18.36 20.58 4.34
CA GLN A 73 -18.15 21.16 3.02
C GLN A 73 -16.81 20.72 2.40
N HIS A 74 -15.78 20.53 3.23
CA HIS A 74 -14.43 20.14 2.77
C HIS A 74 -14.13 18.65 3.00
N LYS A 75 -15.01 17.93 3.70
CA LYS A 75 -14.81 16.52 4.08
C LYS A 75 -14.47 15.61 2.91
N GLY A 76 -15.16 15.75 1.77
CA GLY A 76 -14.95 14.87 0.62
C GLY A 76 -13.52 14.92 0.07
N MET A 77 -12.89 16.10 0.07
CA MET A 77 -11.51 16.26 -0.39
C MET A 77 -10.52 15.75 0.64
N ALA A 78 -10.75 16.00 1.94
CA ALA A 78 -9.92 15.45 3.01
C ALA A 78 -9.98 13.91 3.04
N MET A 79 -11.15 13.31 2.83
CA MET A 79 -11.31 11.85 2.71
C MET A 79 -10.49 11.29 1.55
N LEU A 80 -10.57 11.92 0.38
CA LEU A 80 -9.81 11.54 -0.80
C LEU A 80 -8.30 11.69 -0.58
N ALA A 81 -7.87 12.75 0.12
CA ALA A 81 -6.47 12.94 0.48
C ALA A 81 -5.96 11.80 1.36
N VAL A 82 -6.68 11.46 2.44
CA VAL A 82 -6.34 10.32 3.31
C VAL A 82 -6.31 9.00 2.55
N GLU A 83 -7.24 8.78 1.62
CA GLU A 83 -7.26 7.57 0.80
C GLU A 83 -6.03 7.49 -0.12
N LYS A 84 -5.67 8.60 -0.77
CA LYS A 84 -4.54 8.66 -1.70
C LYS A 84 -3.20 8.48 -1.00
N THR A 85 -3.04 9.08 0.18
CA THR A 85 -1.78 9.04 0.95
C THR A 85 -1.71 7.84 1.90
N ALA A 86 -2.80 7.09 2.04
CA ALA A 86 -2.95 6.01 3.01
C ALA A 86 -2.71 6.44 4.48
N ALA A 87 -2.97 7.70 4.81
CA ALA A 87 -2.81 8.28 6.16
C ALA A 87 -3.95 7.88 7.12
N TYR A 88 -4.22 6.58 7.22
CA TYR A 88 -5.29 6.03 8.05
C TYR A 88 -4.87 5.90 9.52
N LEU A 89 -5.84 6.03 10.43
CA LEU A 89 -5.63 5.65 11.83
C LEU A 89 -5.68 4.11 11.95
N PRO A 90 -4.65 3.45 12.51
CA PRO A 90 -4.68 2.01 12.73
C PRO A 90 -5.69 1.64 13.85
N SER A 91 -6.54 0.64 13.59
CA SER A 91 -7.47 0.08 14.57
C SER A 91 -7.58 -1.44 14.41
N LYS A 92 -8.10 -2.11 15.45
CA LYS A 92 -8.32 -3.57 15.46
C LYS A 92 -9.30 -4.04 14.37
N ASP A 93 -10.27 -3.20 14.03
CA ASP A 93 -11.32 -3.50 13.04
C ASP A 93 -10.94 -3.09 11.61
N GLY A 94 -9.71 -2.59 11.42
CA GLY A 94 -9.21 -2.10 10.14
C GLY A 94 -8.75 -0.64 10.18
N PRO A 95 -8.11 -0.14 9.10
CA PRO A 95 -7.71 1.26 8.98
C PRO A 95 -8.95 2.16 8.96
N ILE A 96 -8.93 3.23 9.75
CA ILE A 96 -10.02 4.20 9.84
C ILE A 96 -9.64 5.46 9.07
N ASN A 97 -10.51 5.90 8.16
CA ASN A 97 -10.44 7.24 7.58
C ASN A 97 -11.05 8.23 8.58
N CYS A 98 -10.23 8.95 9.33
CA CYS A 98 -10.72 9.86 10.35
C CYS A 98 -11.43 11.09 9.76
N ALA A 99 -11.12 11.49 8.53
CA ALA A 99 -11.83 12.58 7.85
C ALA A 99 -13.29 12.18 7.55
N GLU A 100 -13.51 10.93 7.14
CA GLU A 100 -14.85 10.39 6.93
C GLU A 100 -15.66 10.35 8.23
N ASN A 101 -15.00 9.91 9.31
CA ASN A 101 -15.60 9.61 10.60
C ASN A 101 -15.44 10.75 11.62
N TRP A 102 -15.18 11.99 11.16
CA TRP A 102 -14.80 13.11 12.03
C TRP A 102 -15.83 13.43 13.14
N ARG A 103 -17.11 13.10 12.92
CA ARG A 103 -18.20 13.29 13.89
C ARG A 103 -18.15 12.32 15.07
N ASP A 104 -17.45 11.20 14.95
CA ASP A 104 -17.28 10.22 16.04
C ASP A 104 -16.56 10.84 17.26
N VAL A 105 -16.00 12.04 17.11
CA VAL A 105 -15.40 12.84 18.20
C VAL A 105 -16.42 13.33 19.23
N PHE A 106 -17.72 13.38 18.87
CA PHE A 106 -18.78 13.88 19.75
C PHE A 106 -19.67 12.79 20.37
N VAL A 107 -19.38 11.51 20.11
CA VAL A 107 -20.25 10.39 20.50
C VAL A 107 -19.75 9.78 21.82
N ASP A 108 -20.59 9.70 22.84
CA ASP A 108 -20.23 9.09 24.13
C ASP A 108 -19.56 7.70 23.95
N GLY A 109 -18.35 7.53 24.49
CA GLY A 109 -17.49 6.35 24.29
C GLY A 109 -16.42 6.52 23.19
N ASN A 110 -16.33 7.71 22.59
CA ASN A 110 -15.36 8.22 21.60
C ASN A 110 -14.29 7.21 21.12
N ARG A 111 -14.53 6.67 19.92
CA ARG A 111 -13.50 5.94 19.14
C ARG A 111 -12.43 6.89 18.59
N LEU A 112 -12.76 8.18 18.41
CA LEU A 112 -11.89 9.20 17.85
C LEU A 112 -11.85 10.46 18.74
N THR A 113 -10.79 11.25 18.60
CA THR A 113 -10.62 12.56 19.23
C THR A 113 -10.32 13.60 18.15
N PHE A 114 -10.47 14.89 18.44
CA PHE A 114 -10.04 15.94 17.51
C PHE A 114 -8.58 15.74 17.07
N TYR A 115 -7.71 15.38 18.01
CA TYR A 115 -6.32 15.05 17.71
C TYR A 115 -6.18 13.93 16.67
N HIS A 116 -6.91 12.81 16.79
CA HIS A 116 -6.83 11.72 15.80
C HIS A 116 -7.25 12.16 14.40
N VAL A 117 -8.29 12.99 14.30
CA VAL A 117 -8.75 13.53 13.00
C VAL A 117 -7.73 14.53 12.45
N GLN A 118 -7.25 15.45 13.28
CA GLN A 118 -6.24 16.44 12.89
C GLN A 118 -4.93 15.78 12.45
N SER A 119 -4.40 14.82 13.22
CA SER A 119 -3.11 14.20 12.93
C SER A 119 -3.14 13.45 11.59
N THR A 120 -4.16 12.63 11.36
CA THR A 120 -4.29 11.85 10.11
C THR A 120 -4.48 12.73 8.87
N VAL A 121 -5.26 13.80 8.98
CA VAL A 121 -5.47 14.74 7.87
C VAL A 121 -4.24 15.61 7.64
N LEU A 122 -3.52 15.99 8.70
CA LEU A 122 -2.25 16.70 8.61
C LEU A 122 -1.15 15.84 7.98
N ASP A 123 -1.11 14.55 8.30
CA ASP A 123 -0.19 13.58 7.69
C ASP A 123 -0.48 13.46 6.18
N ALA A 124 -1.77 13.39 5.80
CA ALA A 124 -2.18 13.41 4.40
C ALA A 124 -1.76 14.70 3.70
N LYS A 125 -2.01 15.87 4.31
CA LYS A 125 -1.58 17.17 3.77
C LYS A 125 -0.06 17.23 3.57
N SER A 126 0.71 16.86 4.59
CA SER A 126 2.18 16.89 4.54
C SER A 126 2.74 15.97 3.45
N THR A 127 2.11 14.81 3.24
CA THR A 127 2.47 13.89 2.14
C THR A 127 2.16 14.51 0.77
N LEU A 128 1.02 15.20 0.63
CA LEU A 128 0.70 15.93 -0.61
C LEU A 128 1.69 17.07 -0.87
N ASP A 129 2.09 17.81 0.16
CA ASP A 129 3.13 18.86 0.06
C ASP A 129 4.46 18.27 -0.43
N ALA A 130 4.86 17.10 0.08
CA ALA A 130 6.04 16.39 -0.38
C ALA A 130 5.93 15.98 -1.85
N TRP A 131 4.79 15.43 -2.30
CA TRP A 131 4.59 15.06 -3.71
C TRP A 131 4.57 16.28 -4.65
N ILE A 132 3.96 17.39 -4.22
CA ILE A 132 4.00 18.65 -4.97
C ILE A 132 5.45 19.08 -5.15
N PHE A 133 6.22 19.10 -4.06
CA PHE A 133 7.62 19.47 -4.09
C PHE A 133 8.44 18.55 -5.01
N GLU A 134 8.29 17.24 -4.91
CA GLU A 134 8.96 16.27 -5.79
C GLU A 134 8.64 16.53 -7.28
N HIS A 135 7.37 16.78 -7.60
CA HIS A 135 6.92 17.03 -8.96
C HIS A 135 7.32 18.42 -9.51
N GLU A 136 7.36 19.46 -8.67
CA GLU A 136 7.77 20.81 -9.06
C GLU A 136 9.27 20.92 -9.29
N PHE A 137 10.06 20.27 -8.43
CA PHE A 137 11.52 20.40 -8.45
C PHE A 137 12.22 19.26 -9.17
N HIS A 138 11.45 18.34 -9.78
CA HIS A 138 11.98 17.11 -10.38
C HIS A 138 13.03 16.49 -9.46
N VAL A 139 12.71 16.42 -8.16
CA VAL A 139 13.53 15.61 -7.26
C VAL A 139 13.41 14.22 -7.84
N GLU A 140 14.46 13.77 -8.54
CA GLU A 140 14.51 12.41 -9.04
C GLU A 140 14.22 11.54 -7.83
N SER A 141 13.04 10.91 -7.82
CA SER A 141 12.77 9.82 -6.92
C SER A 141 14.01 8.95 -6.97
N MET A 142 14.67 8.72 -5.83
CA MET A 142 15.91 7.93 -5.77
C MET A 142 15.59 6.44 -5.98
N GLY A 143 14.82 6.14 -7.02
CA GLY A 143 14.16 4.89 -7.28
C GLY A 143 13.30 4.94 -8.54
N PRO A 144 13.23 3.85 -9.33
CA PRO A 144 12.31 3.81 -10.46
C PRO A 144 10.87 4.10 -10.01
N PRO A 145 10.08 4.79 -10.86
CA PRO A 145 8.68 5.01 -10.56
C PRO A 145 8.03 3.64 -10.38
N VAL A 146 7.43 3.46 -9.21
CA VAL A 146 6.71 2.25 -8.79
C VAL A 146 5.73 1.70 -9.85
N ASN A 147 5.25 2.58 -10.74
CA ASN A 147 4.41 2.24 -11.90
C ASN A 147 5.08 1.32 -12.94
N ASP A 148 6.41 1.17 -12.90
CA ASP A 148 7.17 0.31 -13.83
C ASP A 148 7.47 -1.08 -13.22
N LEU A 149 7.02 -1.35 -11.98
CA LEU A 149 7.17 -2.67 -11.36
C LEU A 149 6.13 -3.66 -11.89
N HIS A 150 6.46 -4.95 -11.84
CA HIS A 150 5.56 -5.99 -12.31
C HIS A 150 4.26 -6.00 -11.47
N PRO A 151 3.04 -6.03 -12.06
CA PRO A 151 1.80 -5.85 -11.32
C PRO A 151 1.60 -6.81 -10.14
N VAL A 152 1.95 -8.09 -10.34
CA VAL A 152 1.91 -9.09 -9.26
C VAL A 152 2.85 -8.72 -8.13
N VAL A 153 4.07 -8.28 -8.45
CA VAL A 153 5.08 -7.92 -7.44
C VAL A 153 4.65 -6.67 -6.68
N TRP A 154 4.18 -5.64 -7.38
CA TRP A 154 3.72 -4.42 -6.74
C TRP A 154 2.51 -4.66 -5.83
N SER A 155 1.50 -5.40 -6.30
CA SER A 155 0.31 -5.71 -5.49
C SER A 155 0.62 -6.44 -4.18
N LEU A 156 1.72 -7.21 -4.13
CA LEU A 156 2.18 -7.89 -2.93
C LEU A 156 2.95 -6.96 -1.98
N ALA A 157 3.60 -5.92 -2.52
CA ALA A 157 4.47 -5.00 -1.78
C ALA A 157 3.75 -3.75 -1.27
N GLU A 158 2.86 -3.18 -2.09
CA GLU A 158 2.31 -1.81 -1.98
C GLU A 158 1.88 -1.43 -0.57
N GLY A 159 1.03 -2.25 0.06
CA GLY A 159 0.47 -1.93 1.38
C GLY A 159 1.51 -1.80 2.50
N ARG A 160 2.64 -2.53 2.40
CA ARG A 160 3.74 -2.46 3.38
C ARG A 160 4.79 -1.44 2.97
N TRP A 161 5.06 -1.35 1.68
CA TRP A 161 5.97 -0.38 1.10
C TRP A 161 5.57 1.06 1.44
N ASN A 162 4.29 1.39 1.24
CA ASN A 162 3.76 2.74 1.51
C ASN A 162 3.75 3.10 3.02
N ARG A 163 3.95 2.11 3.90
CA ARG A 163 4.08 2.29 5.35
C ARG A 163 5.53 2.33 5.83
N GLY A 164 6.49 2.32 4.90
CA GLY A 164 7.92 2.27 5.21
C GLY A 164 8.40 0.94 5.80
N SER A 165 7.60 -0.14 5.72
CA SER A 165 7.94 -1.47 6.23
C SER A 165 8.57 -2.32 5.12
N TYR A 166 9.81 -2.02 4.76
CA TYR A 166 10.43 -2.49 3.52
C TYR A 166 10.80 -3.97 3.54
N ALA A 167 11.41 -4.47 4.62
CA ALA A 167 11.76 -5.88 4.77
C ALA A 167 10.51 -6.76 4.75
N ASP A 168 9.42 -6.32 5.37
CA ASP A 168 8.16 -7.05 5.36
C ASP A 168 7.46 -7.02 4.00
N ALA A 169 7.57 -5.92 3.26
CA ALA A 169 7.14 -5.87 1.86
C ALA A 169 7.88 -6.92 1.02
N LEU A 170 9.20 -7.04 1.18
CA LEU A 170 10.00 -8.03 0.47
C LEU A 170 9.70 -9.48 0.87
N LYS A 171 9.46 -9.76 2.15
CA LYS A 171 8.98 -11.08 2.60
C LYS A 171 7.66 -11.43 1.93
N GLN A 172 6.74 -10.48 1.87
CA GLN A 172 5.43 -10.68 1.24
C GLN A 172 5.56 -10.95 -0.26
N VAL A 173 6.44 -10.22 -0.96
CA VAL A 173 6.74 -10.47 -2.37
C VAL A 173 7.34 -11.86 -2.58
N ALA A 174 8.35 -12.24 -1.79
CA ALA A 174 9.04 -13.53 -1.93
C ALA A 174 8.06 -14.70 -1.77
N GLN A 175 7.22 -14.66 -0.74
CA GLN A 175 6.23 -15.71 -0.48
C GLN A 175 5.05 -15.64 -1.45
N GLY A 176 4.59 -14.44 -1.77
CA GLY A 176 3.42 -14.20 -2.62
C GLY A 176 3.68 -14.59 -4.07
N LEU A 177 4.86 -14.28 -4.61
CA LEU A 177 5.24 -14.65 -5.97
C LEU A 177 5.34 -16.18 -6.12
N GLU A 178 5.91 -16.86 -5.13
CA GLU A 178 5.92 -18.33 -5.09
C GLU A 178 4.49 -18.89 -5.08
N ASN A 179 3.62 -18.37 -4.20
CA ASN A 179 2.23 -18.82 -4.10
C ASN A 179 1.45 -18.57 -5.40
N HIS A 180 1.68 -17.43 -6.06
CA HIS A 180 1.09 -17.11 -7.36
C HIS A 180 1.45 -18.19 -8.40
N TRP A 181 2.73 -18.57 -8.49
CA TRP A 181 3.17 -19.59 -9.44
C TRP A 181 2.76 -21.01 -9.06
N LYS A 182 2.68 -21.34 -7.77
CA LYS A 182 2.10 -22.60 -7.31
C LYS A 182 0.66 -22.77 -7.73
N GLN A 183 -0.13 -21.70 -7.62
CA GLN A 183 -1.51 -21.68 -8.09
C GLN A 183 -1.58 -21.86 -9.60
N ARG A 184 -0.75 -21.13 -10.35
CA ARG A 184 -0.71 -21.20 -11.82
C ARG A 184 -0.26 -22.57 -12.35
N LEU A 185 0.64 -23.25 -11.64
CA LEU A 185 1.11 -24.60 -11.98
C LEU A 185 0.28 -25.72 -11.34
N ASN A 186 -0.73 -25.39 -10.54
CA ASN A 186 -1.48 -26.33 -9.71
C ASN A 186 -0.58 -27.31 -8.93
N PHE A 187 0.50 -26.78 -8.31
CA PHE A 187 1.52 -27.58 -7.62
C PHE A 187 1.90 -26.94 -6.29
N TYR A 188 1.66 -27.66 -5.19
CA TYR A 188 1.79 -27.13 -3.82
C TYR A 188 2.71 -27.95 -2.90
N SER A 189 3.26 -29.07 -3.36
CA SER A 189 3.98 -30.02 -2.49
C SER A 189 5.37 -29.57 -2.07
N GLU A 190 5.96 -28.57 -2.73
CA GLU A 190 7.28 -28.04 -2.41
C GLU A 190 7.21 -26.55 -2.11
N THR A 191 8.21 -26.01 -1.41
CA THR A 191 8.30 -24.59 -1.09
C THR A 191 9.70 -24.05 -1.33
N GLY A 192 9.79 -22.75 -1.57
CA GLY A 192 11.03 -22.02 -1.59
C GLY A 192 12.06 -22.55 -2.57
N HIS A 193 13.27 -22.80 -2.07
CA HIS A 193 14.37 -23.31 -2.87
C HIS A 193 14.01 -24.58 -3.66
N SER A 194 13.34 -25.55 -3.02
CA SER A 194 12.98 -26.80 -3.68
C SER A 194 11.98 -26.58 -4.80
N PHE A 195 10.97 -25.72 -4.56
CA PHE A 195 9.99 -25.36 -5.57
C PHE A 195 10.66 -24.74 -6.81
N TRP A 196 11.44 -23.67 -6.61
CA TRP A 196 12.10 -23.01 -7.74
C TRP A 196 13.10 -23.91 -8.45
N ALA A 197 13.81 -24.76 -7.70
CA ALA A 197 14.77 -25.71 -8.27
C ALA A 197 14.11 -26.81 -9.10
N SER A 198 12.87 -27.19 -8.80
CA SER A 198 12.15 -28.28 -9.48
C SER A 198 11.20 -27.82 -10.58
N ARG A 199 10.79 -26.54 -10.56
CA ARG A 199 9.84 -25.98 -11.53
C ARG A 199 10.50 -25.29 -12.71
N ILE A 200 11.66 -24.64 -12.53
CA ILE A 200 12.35 -23.97 -13.62
C ILE A 200 13.18 -25.00 -14.39
N TYR A 201 12.85 -25.18 -15.68
CA TYR A 201 13.54 -26.17 -16.51
C TYR A 201 15.01 -25.79 -16.72
N ARG A 202 15.87 -26.79 -16.55
CA ARG A 202 17.30 -26.68 -16.79
C ARG A 202 17.85 -27.92 -17.49
N GLU A 203 18.32 -27.74 -18.72
CA GLU A 203 18.80 -28.82 -19.59
C GLU A 203 19.98 -29.61 -18.98
N LYS A 204 20.83 -28.97 -18.17
CA LYS A 204 21.98 -29.62 -17.51
C LYS A 204 21.61 -30.44 -16.26
N LEU A 205 20.42 -30.27 -15.69
CA LEU A 205 20.00 -30.97 -14.46
C LEU A 205 18.86 -31.96 -14.69
N VAL A 206 17.94 -31.61 -15.59
CA VAL A 206 16.83 -32.47 -15.97
C VAL A 206 17.35 -33.39 -17.06
N GLY A 207 17.79 -34.59 -16.71
CA GLY A 207 18.19 -35.59 -17.70
C GLY A 207 16.97 -36.01 -18.52
N GLY A 208 16.72 -35.33 -19.65
CA GLY A 208 15.52 -35.47 -20.48
C GLY A 208 14.90 -34.13 -20.87
N GLY A 209 14.01 -34.14 -21.87
CA GLY A 209 13.29 -32.92 -22.29
C GLY A 209 12.28 -32.42 -21.26
N PRO A 210 11.84 -31.15 -21.30
CA PRO A 210 10.89 -30.58 -20.34
C PRO A 210 9.54 -31.33 -20.30
N LYS A 211 9.12 -31.91 -21.44
CA LYS A 211 7.92 -32.76 -21.57
C LYS A 211 8.04 -34.13 -20.90
N GLU A 212 9.25 -34.57 -20.57
CA GLU A 212 9.48 -35.86 -19.89
C GLU A 212 9.32 -35.74 -18.36
N SER A 213 9.26 -34.52 -17.84
CA SER A 213 9.03 -34.28 -16.41
C SER A 213 7.63 -34.73 -15.99
N LYS A 214 7.54 -35.41 -14.84
CA LYS A 214 6.28 -35.82 -14.22
C LYS A 214 5.39 -34.63 -13.83
N PHE A 215 5.97 -33.43 -13.72
CA PHE A 215 5.30 -32.26 -13.18
C PHE A 215 5.54 -31.04 -14.07
N PRO A 216 4.61 -30.07 -14.14
CA PRO A 216 4.74 -28.90 -14.99
C PRO A 216 6.08 -28.18 -14.81
N GLN A 217 6.72 -27.85 -15.92
CA GLN A 217 7.98 -27.14 -16.00
C GLN A 217 7.78 -25.76 -16.64
N LEU A 218 8.42 -24.75 -16.06
CA LEU A 218 8.55 -23.42 -16.65
C LEU A 218 9.75 -23.41 -17.58
N VAL A 219 9.48 -23.27 -18.88
CA VAL A 219 10.49 -23.25 -19.93
C VAL A 219 10.57 -21.83 -20.48
N TYR A 220 11.66 -21.13 -20.15
CA TYR A 220 11.88 -19.79 -20.70
C TYR A 220 12.14 -19.91 -22.22
N PRO A 221 11.31 -19.24 -23.06
CA PRO A 221 11.48 -19.27 -24.51
C PRO A 221 12.75 -18.49 -24.86
N CYS A 222 13.57 -19.04 -25.73
CA CYS A 222 14.78 -18.38 -26.20
C CYS A 222 14.89 -18.56 -27.71
N SER A 223 15.15 -17.46 -28.42
CA SER A 223 15.31 -17.43 -29.88
C SER A 223 16.77 -17.37 -30.33
N GLY A 224 17.71 -17.68 -29.43
CA GLY A 224 19.15 -17.66 -29.70
C GLY A 224 19.68 -19.02 -30.14
N ASN A 225 21.01 -19.11 -30.26
CA ASN A 225 21.69 -20.39 -30.42
C ASN A 225 21.56 -21.26 -29.15
N ALA A 226 21.86 -22.56 -29.25
CA ALA A 226 21.70 -23.51 -28.16
C ALA A 226 22.39 -23.05 -26.86
N ASP A 227 23.63 -22.55 -26.95
CA ASP A 227 24.39 -22.06 -25.79
C ASP A 227 23.72 -20.86 -25.11
N THR A 228 23.20 -19.91 -25.90
CA THR A 228 22.49 -18.73 -25.39
C THR A 228 21.20 -19.15 -24.69
N ASN A 229 20.47 -20.10 -25.26
CA ASN A 229 19.22 -20.60 -24.70
C ASN A 229 19.46 -21.33 -23.36
N ILE A 230 20.51 -22.15 -23.29
CA ILE A 230 20.94 -22.82 -22.05
C ILE A 230 21.34 -21.79 -21.00
N ASN A 231 22.16 -20.80 -21.36
CA ASN A 231 22.66 -19.81 -20.42
C ASN A 231 21.54 -18.90 -19.88
N ASN A 232 20.56 -18.53 -20.71
CA ASN A 232 19.41 -17.72 -20.27
C ASN A 232 18.54 -18.49 -19.27
N ARG A 233 18.27 -19.77 -19.53
CA ARG A 233 17.52 -20.64 -18.61
C ARG A 233 18.28 -20.85 -17.29
N ASP A 234 19.60 -21.10 -17.37
CA ASP A 234 20.47 -21.17 -16.20
C ASP A 234 20.46 -19.85 -15.40
N GLY A 235 20.49 -18.70 -16.09
CA GLY A 235 20.43 -17.37 -15.48
C GLY A 235 19.13 -17.13 -14.71
N MET A 236 17.98 -17.41 -15.33
CA MET A 236 16.67 -17.30 -14.68
C MET A 236 16.57 -18.20 -13.44
N PHE A 237 17.05 -19.44 -13.55
CA PHE A 237 17.12 -20.39 -12.44
C PHE A 237 17.95 -19.83 -11.28
N HIS A 238 19.15 -19.32 -11.56
CA HIS A 238 20.02 -18.77 -10.53
C HIS A 238 19.46 -17.48 -9.91
N LEU A 239 18.80 -16.64 -10.69
CA LEU A 239 18.11 -15.45 -10.18
C LEU A 239 17.01 -15.83 -9.19
N ALA A 240 16.12 -16.76 -9.56
CA ALA A 240 15.03 -17.21 -8.70
C ALA A 240 15.53 -17.79 -7.36
N LEU A 241 16.54 -18.67 -7.42
CA LEU A 241 17.11 -19.27 -6.22
C LEU A 241 17.83 -18.26 -5.33
N SER A 242 18.57 -17.32 -5.93
CA SER A 242 19.32 -16.31 -5.20
C SER A 242 18.38 -15.33 -4.52
N LEU A 243 17.35 -14.86 -5.22
CA LEU A 243 16.34 -13.98 -4.64
C LEU A 243 15.63 -14.64 -3.46
N HIS A 244 15.21 -15.90 -3.60
CA HIS A 244 14.60 -16.64 -2.50
C HIS A 244 15.53 -16.79 -1.28
N LYS A 245 16.80 -17.15 -1.50
CA LYS A 245 17.79 -17.31 -0.41
C LYS A 245 18.08 -15.98 0.28
N LEU A 246 18.28 -14.91 -0.48
CA LEU A 246 18.60 -13.59 0.04
C LEU A 246 17.43 -13.00 0.82
N SER A 247 16.20 -13.05 0.28
CA SER A 247 15.04 -12.50 0.98
C SER A 247 14.74 -13.26 2.26
N ARG A 248 14.93 -14.58 2.29
CA ARG A 248 14.69 -15.35 3.51
C ARG A 248 15.80 -15.13 4.54
N ASN A 249 17.07 -15.17 4.16
CA ASN A 249 18.18 -15.10 5.12
C ASN A 249 18.39 -13.68 5.67
N THR A 250 18.29 -12.66 4.82
CA THR A 250 18.57 -11.28 5.21
C THR A 250 17.46 -10.73 6.13
N PHE A 251 16.19 -11.08 5.90
CA PHE A 251 15.07 -10.46 6.60
C PHE A 251 14.49 -11.29 7.75
N SER A 252 14.93 -12.54 7.95
CA SER A 252 14.42 -13.39 9.05
C SER A 252 15.19 -13.23 10.36
N HIS A 253 16.39 -12.64 10.34
CA HIS A 253 17.28 -12.55 11.51
C HIS A 253 17.73 -11.13 11.86
N SER A 254 17.31 -10.12 11.08
CA SER A 254 17.55 -8.70 11.38
C SER A 254 16.41 -8.12 12.20
N THR A 255 16.73 -7.33 13.22
CA THR A 255 15.78 -6.49 13.97
C THR A 255 15.60 -5.12 13.33
N GLU A 256 16.55 -4.67 12.51
CA GLU A 256 16.49 -3.42 11.77
C GLU A 256 15.84 -3.66 10.40
N ASP A 257 14.97 -2.73 10.01
CA ASP A 257 14.37 -2.73 8.68
C ASP A 257 15.43 -2.41 7.61
N VAL A 258 15.20 -2.83 6.37
CA VAL A 258 16.16 -2.63 5.29
C VAL A 258 16.03 -1.21 4.72
N ASP A 259 17.15 -0.62 4.31
CA ASP A 259 17.18 0.66 3.62
C ASP A 259 16.28 0.64 2.35
N GLN A 260 15.55 1.74 2.10
CA GLN A 260 14.61 1.86 1.00
C GLN A 260 15.26 1.60 -0.37
N THR A 261 16.49 2.11 -0.58
CA THR A 261 17.21 1.95 -1.85
C THR A 261 17.57 0.49 -2.07
N ILE A 262 18.06 -0.18 -1.02
CA ILE A 262 18.34 -1.61 -1.06
C ILE A 262 17.04 -2.38 -1.33
N ALA A 263 15.95 -2.03 -0.64
CA ALA A 263 14.66 -2.68 -0.80
C ALA A 263 14.13 -2.56 -2.24
N LEU A 264 14.34 -1.41 -2.85
CA LEU A 264 13.93 -1.14 -4.21
C LEU A 264 14.73 -1.97 -5.21
N GLY A 265 16.03 -2.14 -4.98
CA GLY A 265 16.85 -3.09 -5.75
C GLY A 265 16.30 -4.51 -5.73
N TYR A 266 15.80 -4.97 -4.58
CA TYR A 266 15.12 -6.26 -4.48
C TYR A 266 13.79 -6.27 -5.24
N LEU A 267 12.95 -5.24 -5.13
CA LEU A 267 11.67 -5.16 -5.85
C LEU A 267 11.85 -5.17 -7.37
N ILE A 268 12.85 -4.45 -7.88
CA ILE A 268 13.19 -4.44 -9.31
C ILE A 268 13.63 -5.85 -9.75
N SER A 269 14.45 -6.52 -8.93
CA SER A 269 14.92 -7.88 -9.21
C SER A 269 13.78 -8.89 -9.23
N TYR A 270 12.85 -8.78 -8.28
CA TYR A 270 11.62 -9.59 -8.26
C TYR A 270 10.71 -9.28 -9.45
N SER A 271 10.59 -8.02 -9.85
CA SER A 271 9.82 -7.61 -11.03
C SER A 271 10.43 -8.17 -12.30
N THR A 272 11.75 -8.12 -12.43
CA THR A 272 12.50 -8.72 -13.54
C THR A 272 12.24 -10.22 -13.62
N LEU A 273 12.35 -10.91 -12.48
CA LEU A 273 12.04 -12.33 -12.42
C LEU A 273 10.59 -12.62 -12.82
N ALA A 274 9.63 -11.87 -12.30
CA ALA A 274 8.22 -12.06 -12.62
C ALA A 274 7.94 -11.89 -14.13
N THR A 275 8.54 -10.89 -14.77
CA THR A 275 8.47 -10.70 -16.23
C THR A 275 9.06 -11.89 -16.98
N MET A 276 10.21 -12.43 -16.55
CA MET A 276 10.80 -13.62 -17.16
C MET A 276 9.91 -14.86 -16.99
N LEU A 277 9.29 -15.02 -15.83
CA LEU A 277 8.39 -16.13 -15.55
C LEU A 277 7.11 -16.04 -16.39
N ASP A 278 6.54 -14.84 -16.58
CA ASP A 278 5.36 -14.65 -17.43
C ASP A 278 5.61 -14.96 -18.91
N ALA A 279 6.86 -14.79 -19.36
CA ALA A 279 7.28 -15.21 -20.69
C ALA A 279 7.46 -16.73 -20.81
N CYS A 280 7.54 -17.48 -19.71
CA CYS A 280 7.76 -18.93 -19.77
C CYS A 280 6.57 -19.68 -20.36
N GLU A 281 6.88 -20.67 -21.18
CA GLU A 281 5.92 -21.71 -21.58
C GLU A 281 5.81 -22.74 -20.45
N ILE A 282 4.59 -23.22 -20.20
CA ILE A 282 4.35 -24.30 -19.24
C ILE A 282 4.33 -25.60 -20.02
N HIS A 283 5.31 -26.48 -19.77
CA HIS A 283 5.37 -27.80 -20.40
C HIS A 283 4.94 -28.85 -19.39
N SER A 284 3.96 -29.68 -19.75
CA SER A 284 3.50 -30.80 -18.95
C SER A 284 3.45 -32.07 -19.81
N LYS A 285 3.49 -33.24 -19.17
CA LYS A 285 3.53 -34.54 -19.88
C LYS A 285 2.22 -34.86 -20.64
N ASN A 286 1.15 -34.08 -20.51
CA ASN A 286 -0.21 -34.52 -20.86
C ASN A 286 -0.91 -33.73 -22.00
N GLU A 287 -0.20 -33.01 -22.87
CA GLU A 287 -0.88 -32.22 -23.93
C GLU A 287 -0.75 -32.76 -25.37
N ASP A 288 -0.03 -33.86 -25.61
CA ASP A 288 0.14 -34.44 -26.97
C ASP A 288 -0.41 -35.87 -27.13
N GLU A 289 -1.28 -36.34 -26.21
CA GLU A 289 -2.04 -37.59 -26.36
C GLU A 289 -3.55 -37.32 -26.43
N GLU A 290 -4.00 -36.67 -27.52
CA GLU A 290 -5.37 -36.78 -28.07
C GLU A 290 -5.32 -36.94 -29.59
#